data_AF-A0A2V5P226-F1
#
_entry.id   AF-A0A2V5P226-F1
#
_cell.length_a   1.000
_cell.length_b   1.000
_cell.length_c   1.000
_cell.angle_alpha   90.00
_cell.angle_beta   90.00
_cell.angle_gamma   90.00
#
_symmetry.space_group_name_H-M   'P 1'
#
loop_
_entity.id
_entity.type
_entity.pdbx_description
1 polymer ?
#
loop_
_entity_poly.entity_id
_entity_poly.type
_entity_poly.pdbx_seq_one_letter_code
_entity_poly.pdbx_strand_id
1 'polypeptide(L)'
;VWQHRTWGTPPDPDYPWALFIYGENGTLKASTMRADFMPLDKGAKPIHFDCVYERDQYPEDLTEKDIELNAAPATRRHMLDFLAAVDKRGRPVADIEEGHISTASCILANIAMDLARPLVYDPGKRVVVDDPDATKRLRREYRQPWRHPSQA
;
A
#
# COMPACT_ATOMS: atom_id res chain seq x y z
N VAL A 1 13.64 13.33 7.70
CA VAL A 1 12.58 12.45 8.25
C VAL A 1 11.23 12.92 7.73
N TRP A 2 10.51 12.08 6.98
CA TRP A 2 9.15 12.38 6.52
C TRP A 2 8.23 12.60 7.72
N GLN A 3 7.45 13.66 7.68
CA GLN A 3 6.51 14.04 8.74
C GLN A 3 5.12 14.01 8.13
N HIS A 4 4.26 13.09 8.61
CA HIS A 4 2.86 13.09 8.21
C HIS A 4 2.22 14.39 8.70
N ARG A 5 1.82 15.26 7.77
CA ARG A 5 1.12 16.50 8.08
C ARG A 5 -0.32 16.34 7.61
N THR A 6 -1.25 16.32 8.55
CA THR A 6 -2.71 16.25 8.30
C THR A 6 -3.34 17.64 8.11
N TRP A 7 -2.53 18.67 7.91
CA TRP A 7 -2.96 20.05 7.80
C TRP A 7 -2.63 20.63 6.42
N GLY A 8 -3.47 21.57 5.96
CA GLY A 8 -3.37 22.20 4.65
C GLY A 8 -4.62 21.97 3.81
N THR A 9 -4.79 22.76 2.75
CA THR A 9 -5.90 22.58 1.79
C THR A 9 -5.57 21.39 0.89
N PRO A 10 -6.47 20.39 0.75
CA PRO A 10 -6.24 19.31 -0.20
C PRO A 10 -6.20 19.84 -1.64
N PRO A 11 -5.39 19.27 -2.54
CA PRO A 11 -5.38 19.65 -3.95
C PRO A 11 -6.76 19.50 -4.61
N ASP A 12 -7.52 18.49 -4.19
CA ASP A 12 -8.89 18.25 -4.61
C ASP A 12 -9.79 18.17 -3.35
N PRO A 13 -10.67 19.15 -3.10
CA PRO A 13 -11.56 19.17 -1.94
C PRO A 13 -12.52 17.97 -1.87
N ASP A 14 -12.87 17.39 -3.02
CA ASP A 14 -13.73 16.20 -3.10
C ASP A 14 -12.97 14.90 -2.78
N TYR A 15 -11.64 14.95 -2.86
CA TYR A 15 -10.74 13.80 -2.68
C TYR A 15 -9.55 14.18 -1.79
N PRO A 16 -9.79 14.54 -0.52
CA PRO A 16 -8.75 15.06 0.37
C PRO A 16 -7.65 14.05 0.69
N TRP A 17 -7.98 12.76 0.63
CA TRP A 17 -7.03 11.66 0.73
C TRP A 17 -7.41 10.57 -0.27
N ALA A 18 -6.64 10.47 -1.35
CA ALA A 18 -6.99 9.66 -2.49
C ALA A 18 -5.79 9.32 -3.38
N LEU A 19 -5.96 8.28 -4.16
CA LEU A 19 -5.12 7.91 -5.29
C LEU A 19 -5.73 8.45 -6.59
N PHE A 20 -4.90 9.00 -7.46
CA PHE A 20 -5.28 9.43 -8.80
C PHE A 20 -4.44 8.65 -9.82
N ILE A 21 -5.10 7.96 -10.73
CA ILE A 21 -4.46 7.23 -11.83
C ILE A 21 -4.87 7.88 -13.13
N TYR A 22 -3.90 8.44 -13.84
CA TYR A 22 -4.08 9.04 -15.16
C TYR A 22 -3.67 8.03 -16.22
N GLY A 23 -4.63 7.58 -17.03
CA GLY A 23 -4.41 6.63 -18.11
C GLY A 23 -4.88 7.18 -19.46
N GLU A 24 -4.58 6.45 -20.52
CA GLU A 24 -4.95 6.81 -21.89
C GLU A 24 -6.48 6.84 -22.12
N ASN A 25 -7.24 6.05 -21.35
CA ASN A 25 -8.70 5.94 -21.47
C ASN A 25 -9.47 6.86 -20.52
N GLY A 26 -8.78 7.54 -19.60
CA GLY A 26 -9.43 8.37 -18.59
C GLY A 26 -8.62 8.49 -17.30
N THR A 27 -9.23 9.15 -16.31
CA THR A 27 -8.66 9.33 -14.98
C THR A 27 -9.52 8.61 -13.94
N LEU A 28 -8.90 7.79 -13.10
CA LEU A 28 -9.53 7.25 -11.90
C LEU A 28 -9.12 8.08 -10.69
N LYS A 29 -10.10 8.61 -9.96
CA LYS A 29 -9.93 9.14 -8.61
C LYS A 29 -10.50 8.13 -7.64
N ALA A 30 -9.74 7.71 -6.64
CA ALA A 30 -10.20 6.70 -5.68
C ALA A 30 -9.77 7.07 -4.25
N SER A 31 -10.75 7.06 -3.35
CA SER A 31 -10.56 7.16 -1.91
C SER A 31 -11.14 5.92 -1.24
N THR A 32 -11.00 5.81 0.07
CA THR A 32 -11.66 4.75 0.84
C THR A 32 -13.19 4.89 0.90
N MET A 33 -13.74 6.05 0.48
CA MET A 33 -15.16 6.36 0.59
C MET A 33 -15.92 6.29 -0.73
N ARG A 34 -15.23 6.49 -1.85
CA ARG A 34 -15.78 6.48 -3.21
C ARG A 34 -14.67 6.44 -4.24
N ALA A 35 -15.02 6.08 -5.48
CA ALA A 35 -14.19 6.31 -6.64
C ALA A 35 -15.02 6.87 -7.82
N ASP A 36 -14.36 7.66 -8.66
CA ASP A 36 -14.91 8.19 -9.90
C ASP A 36 -13.93 7.91 -11.04
N PHE A 37 -14.41 7.20 -12.07
CA PHE A 37 -13.71 7.08 -13.34
C PHE A 37 -14.27 8.11 -14.33
N MET A 38 -13.42 9.02 -14.78
CA MET A 38 -13.75 10.02 -15.80
C MET A 38 -13.12 9.58 -17.13
N PRO A 39 -13.91 9.08 -18.10
CA PRO A 39 -13.40 8.70 -19.41
C PRO A 39 -12.81 9.90 -20.16
N LEU A 40 -11.82 9.64 -21.02
CA LEU A 40 -11.30 10.67 -21.94
C LEU A 40 -12.29 10.99 -23.07
N ASP A 41 -13.10 10.01 -23.47
CA ASP A 41 -14.18 10.22 -24.44
C ASP A 41 -15.24 11.18 -23.88
N LYS A 42 -15.39 12.33 -24.54
CA LYS A 42 -16.34 13.39 -24.16
C LYS A 42 -17.80 12.94 -24.26
N GLY A 43 -18.10 11.88 -25.02
CA GLY A 43 -19.44 11.30 -25.12
C GLY A 43 -19.77 10.30 -24.02
N ALA A 44 -18.75 9.78 -23.32
CA ALA A 44 -18.93 8.80 -22.26
C ALA A 44 -19.25 9.48 -20.91
N LYS A 45 -20.13 8.84 -20.13
CA LYS A 45 -20.49 9.33 -18.81
C LYS A 45 -19.47 8.86 -17.76
N PRO A 46 -19.13 9.68 -16.76
CA PRO A 46 -18.36 9.24 -15.62
C PRO A 46 -19.00 8.04 -14.92
N ILE A 47 -18.18 7.15 -14.38
CA ILE A 47 -18.61 5.99 -13.61
C ILE A 47 -18.30 6.26 -12.15
N HIS A 48 -19.34 6.20 -11.31
CA HIS A 48 -19.24 6.39 -9.87
C HIS A 48 -19.26 5.04 -9.15
N PHE A 49 -18.44 4.91 -8.12
CA PHE A 49 -18.38 3.75 -7.23
C PHE A 49 -18.51 4.23 -5.78
N ASP A 50 -19.52 3.76 -5.09
CA ASP A 50 -19.68 3.99 -3.66
C ASP A 50 -18.82 3.02 -2.83
N CYS A 51 -18.45 3.43 -1.63
CA CYS A 51 -17.90 2.52 -0.64
C CYS A 51 -18.91 1.40 -0.35
N VAL A 52 -18.45 0.16 -0.48
CA VAL A 52 -19.23 -1.01 -0.09
C VAL A 52 -19.22 -1.11 1.42
N TYR A 53 -20.40 -1.15 2.03
CA TYR A 53 -20.57 -1.46 3.45
C TYR A 53 -21.29 -2.80 3.59
N GLU A 54 -20.92 -3.58 4.60
CA GLU A 54 -21.50 -4.90 4.86
C GLU A 54 -22.29 -4.93 6.19
N ARG A 55 -22.83 -3.77 6.62
CA ARG A 55 -23.49 -3.57 7.93
C ARG A 55 -24.63 -4.53 8.21
N ASP A 56 -25.44 -4.84 7.20
CA ASP A 56 -26.58 -5.76 7.34
C ASP A 56 -26.13 -7.21 7.48
N GLN A 57 -24.96 -7.56 6.92
CA GLN A 57 -24.39 -8.91 6.97
C GLN A 57 -23.61 -9.12 8.28
N TYR A 58 -22.98 -8.06 8.79
CA TYR A 58 -22.16 -8.06 10.01
C TYR A 58 -22.60 -6.92 10.93
N PRO A 59 -23.74 -7.05 11.61
CA PRO A 59 -24.23 -6.00 12.52
C PRO A 59 -23.27 -5.71 13.68
N GLU A 60 -22.40 -6.66 14.04
CA GLU A 60 -21.35 -6.47 15.05
C GLU A 60 -20.37 -5.34 14.69
N ASP A 61 -20.12 -5.10 13.39
CA ASP A 61 -19.26 -4.01 12.91
C ASP A 61 -19.77 -2.64 13.40
N LEU A 62 -21.07 -2.49 13.65
CA LEU A 62 -21.66 -1.22 14.11
C LEU A 62 -21.36 -0.93 15.58
N THR A 63 -20.92 -1.93 16.34
CA THR A 63 -20.68 -1.84 17.79
C THR A 63 -19.22 -2.01 18.16
N GLU A 64 -18.38 -2.45 17.22
CA GLU A 64 -16.95 -2.62 17.45
C GLU A 64 -16.28 -1.26 17.66
N LYS A 65 -15.42 -1.20 18.68
CA LYS A 65 -14.79 0.05 19.06
C LYS A 65 -13.69 0.39 18.06
N ASP A 66 -13.64 1.66 17.64
CA ASP A 66 -12.60 2.20 16.75
C ASP A 66 -12.52 1.50 15.38
N ILE A 67 -13.60 0.85 14.94
CA ILE A 67 -13.68 0.21 13.64
C ILE A 67 -13.77 1.24 12.50
N GLU A 68 -12.95 1.03 11.47
CA GLU A 68 -13.04 1.75 10.21
C GLU A 68 -14.04 1.03 9.27
N LEU A 69 -15.32 1.39 9.35
CA LEU A 69 -16.40 0.73 8.60
C LEU A 69 -16.17 0.69 7.08
N ASN A 70 -15.51 1.70 6.52
CA ASN A 70 -15.14 1.80 5.11
C ASN A 70 -14.04 0.82 4.70
N ALA A 71 -13.22 0.35 5.66
CA ALA A 71 -12.15 -0.62 5.43
C ALA A 71 -12.56 -2.06 5.80
N ALA A 72 -13.56 -2.23 6.68
CA ALA A 72 -13.96 -3.53 7.22
C ALA A 72 -14.21 -4.60 6.13
N PRO A 73 -14.93 -4.33 5.02
CA PRO A 73 -15.13 -5.31 3.96
C PRO A 73 -13.84 -5.78 3.27
N ALA A 74 -12.89 -4.86 3.04
CA ALA A 74 -11.61 -5.20 2.43
C ALA A 74 -10.76 -6.05 3.40
N THR A 75 -10.67 -5.64 4.66
CA THR A 75 -9.96 -6.38 5.71
C THR A 75 -10.54 -7.78 5.88
N ARG A 76 -11.87 -7.92 5.94
CA ARG A 76 -12.54 -9.21 6.06
C ARG A 76 -12.22 -10.13 4.88
N ARG A 77 -12.34 -9.64 3.65
CA ARG A 77 -11.99 -10.42 2.45
C ARG A 77 -10.53 -10.87 2.45
N HIS A 78 -9.62 -10.02 2.91
CA HIS A 78 -8.20 -10.36 3.03
C HIS A 78 -7.94 -11.47 4.05
N MET A 79 -8.61 -11.43 5.21
CA MET A 79 -8.51 -12.49 6.22
C MET A 79 -9.10 -13.81 5.74
N LEU A 80 -10.26 -13.77 5.06
CA LEU A 80 -10.87 -14.96 4.47
C LEU A 80 -9.98 -15.59 3.38
N ASP A 81 -9.37 -14.77 2.53
CA ASP A 81 -8.42 -15.23 1.52
C ASP A 81 -7.20 -15.91 2.15
N PHE A 82 -6.63 -15.33 3.21
CA PHE A 82 -5.54 -15.95 3.96
C PHE A 82 -5.92 -17.31 4.55
N LEU A 83 -7.08 -17.40 5.23
CA LEU A 83 -7.55 -18.66 5.80
C LEU A 83 -7.80 -19.72 4.71
N ALA A 84 -8.37 -19.32 3.57
CA ALA A 84 -8.57 -20.20 2.43
C ALA A 84 -7.24 -20.67 1.82
N ALA A 85 -6.21 -19.82 1.76
CA ALA A 85 -4.88 -20.20 1.31
C ALA A 85 -4.22 -21.19 2.27
N VAL A 86 -4.37 -21.02 3.59
CA VAL A 86 -3.88 -21.99 4.59
C VAL A 86 -4.54 -23.35 4.42
N ASP A 87 -5.87 -23.40 4.32
CA ASP A 87 -6.65 -24.63 4.17
C ASP A 87 -6.26 -25.38 2.90
N LYS A 88 -6.16 -24.66 1.78
CA LYS A 88 -5.83 -25.23 0.46
C LYS A 88 -4.33 -25.44 0.24
N ARG A 89 -3.48 -25.02 1.18
CA ARG A 89 -2.02 -24.92 1.00
C ARG A 89 -1.63 -24.16 -0.28
N GLY A 90 -2.35 -23.07 -0.55
CA GLY A 90 -2.14 -22.18 -1.70
C GLY A 90 -1.44 -20.87 -1.34
N ARG A 91 -1.32 -19.97 -2.34
CA ARG A 91 -0.83 -18.59 -2.15
C ARG A 91 -2.02 -17.65 -1.99
N PRO A 92 -2.01 -16.74 -0.99
CA PRO A 92 -3.02 -15.68 -0.90
C PRO A 92 -2.81 -14.63 -2.00
N VAL A 93 -3.79 -13.75 -2.19
CA VAL A 93 -3.72 -12.62 -3.13
C VAL A 93 -2.58 -11.67 -2.78
N ALA A 94 -2.33 -11.46 -1.48
CA ALA A 94 -1.22 -10.66 -0.98
C ALA A 94 -0.22 -11.58 -0.28
N ASP A 95 0.66 -12.18 -1.06
CA ASP A 95 1.69 -13.07 -0.54
C ASP A 95 2.87 -12.28 0.04
N ILE A 96 3.83 -13.01 0.61
CA ILE A 96 5.03 -12.46 1.24
C ILE A 96 5.85 -11.57 0.29
N GLU A 97 5.79 -11.84 -1.02
CA GLU A 97 6.54 -11.11 -2.04
C GLU A 97 6.00 -9.68 -2.21
N GLU A 98 4.67 -9.51 -2.29
CA GLU A 98 4.02 -8.21 -2.33
C GLU A 98 4.27 -7.41 -1.05
N GLY A 99 4.26 -8.10 0.10
CA GLY A 99 4.66 -7.52 1.39
C GLY A 99 6.13 -7.06 1.41
N HIS A 100 7.03 -7.83 0.81
CA HIS A 100 8.43 -7.47 0.67
C HIS A 100 8.62 -6.26 -0.25
N ILE A 101 8.02 -6.26 -1.44
CA ILE A 101 8.14 -5.20 -2.44
C ILE A 101 7.65 -3.85 -1.89
N SER A 102 6.48 -3.84 -1.25
CA SER A 102 5.90 -2.63 -0.65
C SER A 102 6.79 -2.07 0.46
N THR A 103 7.26 -2.94 1.37
CA THR A 103 8.15 -2.55 2.48
C THR A 103 9.52 -2.06 1.97
N ALA A 104 10.12 -2.77 1.02
CA ALA A 104 11.42 -2.43 0.45
C ALA A 104 11.37 -1.05 -0.23
N SER A 105 10.30 -0.75 -0.96
CA SER A 105 10.07 0.55 -1.60
C SER A 105 10.10 1.71 -0.57
N CYS A 106 9.40 1.57 0.55
CA CYS A 106 9.41 2.58 1.61
C CYS A 106 10.79 2.75 2.27
N ILE A 107 11.51 1.65 2.51
CA ILE A 107 12.86 1.69 3.06
C ILE A 107 13.82 2.40 2.10
N LEU A 108 13.77 2.07 0.81
CA LEU A 108 14.57 2.72 -0.22
C LEU A 108 14.30 4.22 -0.30
N ALA A 109 13.03 4.65 -0.20
CA ALA A 109 12.67 6.06 -0.16
C ALA A 109 13.28 6.77 1.06
N ASN A 110 13.26 6.13 2.25
CA ASN A 110 13.89 6.68 3.45
C ASN A 110 15.42 6.79 3.28
N ILE A 111 16.07 5.77 2.72
CA ILE A 111 17.52 5.81 2.45
C ILE A 111 17.86 6.91 1.44
N ALA A 112 17.05 7.07 0.38
CA ALA A 112 17.22 8.12 -0.61
C ALA A 112 17.12 9.52 0.02
N MET A 113 16.15 9.72 0.94
CA MET A 113 16.03 10.95 1.71
C MET A 113 17.25 11.20 2.59
N ASP A 114 17.72 10.19 3.32
CA ASP A 114 18.87 10.32 4.22
C ASP A 114 20.18 10.60 3.48
N LEU A 115 20.32 10.05 2.27
CA LEU A 115 21.47 10.28 1.38
C LEU A 115 21.31 11.52 0.50
N ALA A 116 20.14 12.17 0.51
CA ALA A 116 19.77 13.31 -0.31
C ALA A 116 20.02 13.12 -1.83
N ARG A 117 19.77 11.92 -2.35
CA ARG A 117 19.96 11.58 -3.78
C ARG A 117 19.06 10.41 -4.22
N PRO A 118 18.70 10.32 -5.52
CA PRO A 118 17.95 9.18 -6.03
C PRO A 118 18.77 7.89 -5.95
N LEU A 119 18.06 6.76 -5.83
CA LEU A 119 18.64 5.42 -5.79
C LEU A 119 18.03 4.59 -6.92
N VAL A 120 18.85 3.78 -7.59
CA VAL A 120 18.40 2.80 -8.58
C VAL A 120 18.50 1.42 -7.95
N TYR A 121 17.37 0.76 -7.74
CA TYR A 121 17.31 -0.55 -7.11
C TYR A 121 17.15 -1.66 -8.14
N ASP A 122 17.96 -2.70 -8.06
CA ASP A 122 17.79 -3.95 -8.79
C ASP A 122 17.03 -4.93 -7.90
N PRO A 123 15.72 -5.18 -8.13
CA PRO A 123 14.93 -6.08 -7.31
C PRO A 123 15.30 -7.56 -7.50
N GLY A 124 15.93 -7.92 -8.62
CA GLY A 124 16.40 -9.28 -8.89
C GLY A 124 17.63 -9.63 -8.06
N LYS A 125 18.60 -8.69 -7.98
CA LYS A 125 19.81 -8.84 -7.15
C LYS A 125 19.64 -8.34 -5.71
N ARG A 126 18.57 -7.58 -5.45
CA ARG A 126 18.25 -6.92 -4.18
C ARG A 126 19.35 -5.97 -3.68
N VAL A 127 19.91 -5.18 -4.60
CA VAL A 127 20.97 -4.20 -4.33
C VAL A 127 20.66 -2.85 -4.97
N VAL A 128 21.27 -1.79 -4.46
CA VAL A 128 21.29 -0.50 -5.15
C VAL A 128 22.43 -0.50 -6.16
N VAL A 129 22.10 -0.28 -7.43
CA VAL A 129 23.01 -0.35 -8.58
C VAL A 129 24.14 0.67 -8.40
N ASP A 130 25.38 0.22 -8.57
CA ASP A 130 26.61 1.01 -8.45
C ASP A 130 26.75 1.79 -7.12
N ASP A 131 26.10 1.32 -6.05
CA ASP A 131 26.03 2.02 -4.77
C ASP A 131 26.18 1.08 -3.55
N PRO A 132 27.43 0.76 -3.17
CA PRO A 132 27.71 -0.12 -2.03
C PRO A 132 27.27 0.48 -0.69
N ASP A 133 27.31 1.81 -0.53
CA ASP A 133 26.91 2.46 0.74
C ASP A 133 25.40 2.34 0.97
N ALA A 134 24.58 2.64 -0.06
CA ALA A 134 23.14 2.47 0.05
C ALA A 134 22.75 1.00 0.19
N THR A 135 23.41 0.10 -0.54
CA THR A 135 23.17 -1.35 -0.43
C THR A 135 23.44 -1.86 0.99
N LYS A 136 24.49 -1.38 1.66
CA LYS A 136 24.80 -1.75 3.05
C LYS A 136 23.67 -1.33 4.00
N ARG A 137 22.99 -0.21 3.75
CA ARG A 137 21.87 0.30 4.58
C ARG A 137 20.58 -0.51 4.44
N LEU A 138 20.46 -1.38 3.42
CA LEU A 138 19.33 -2.30 3.29
C LEU A 138 19.33 -3.39 4.37
N ARG A 139 20.45 -3.57 5.07
CA ARG A 139 20.61 -4.53 6.16
C ARG A 139 20.89 -3.80 7.47
N ARG A 140 20.18 -4.21 8.51
CA ARG A 140 20.42 -3.73 9.87
C ARG A 140 21.31 -4.71 10.62
N GLU A 141 22.26 -4.18 11.38
CA GLU A 141 23.01 -4.97 12.36
C GLU A 141 22.04 -5.55 13.40
N TYR A 142 22.15 -6.85 13.65
CA TYR A 142 21.32 -7.51 14.67
C TYR A 142 21.77 -7.07 16.06
N ARG A 143 20.80 -6.95 16.98
CA ARG A 143 21.07 -6.64 18.38
C ARG A 143 21.91 -7.77 18.99
N GLN A 144 23.00 -7.46 19.66
CA GLN A 144 23.81 -8.48 20.36
C GLN A 144 22.98 -9.20 21.45
N PRO A 145 23.20 -10.52 21.68
CA PRO A 145 24.19 -11.40 21.05
C PRO A 145 23.68 -12.09 19.76
N TRP A 146 22.56 -11.65 19.18
CA TRP A 146 21.94 -12.31 18.04
C TRP A 146 22.75 -12.10 16.76
N ARG A 147 22.91 -13.17 15.98
CA ARG A 147 23.51 -13.15 14.64
C ARG A 147 22.43 -13.38 13.59
N HIS A 148 22.52 -12.65 12.48
CA HIS A 148 21.59 -12.85 11.37
C HIS A 148 21.83 -14.23 10.75
N PRO A 149 20.79 -14.99 10.34
CA PRO A 149 20.97 -16.35 9.79
C PRO A 149 21.93 -16.46 8.60
N SER A 150 22.00 -15.46 7.73
CA SER A 150 22.98 -15.41 6.64
C SER A 150 24.44 -15.13 7.05
N GLN A 151 24.69 -14.89 8.33
CA GLN A 151 26.02 -14.70 8.96
C GLN A 151 26.31 -15.79 10.00
N ALA A 152 25.41 -16.77 10.15
CA ALA A 152 25.58 -17.89 11.08
C ALA A 152 26.55 -18.93 10.53
#